data_AF-A0A965PQ10-F1
#
_entry.id   AF-A0A965PQ10-F1
#
_cell.length_a   1.000
_cell.length_b   1.000
_cell.length_c   1.000
_cell.angle_alpha   90.00
_cell.angle_beta   90.00
_cell.angle_gamma   90.00
#
_symmetry.space_group_name_H-M   'P 1'
#
loop_
_entity.id
_entity.type
_entity.pdbx_description
1 polymer ?
#
loop_
_entity_poly.entity_id
_entity_poly.type
_entity_poly.pdbx_seq_one_letter_code
_entity_poly.pdbx_strand_id
1 'polypeptide(L)'
;MAQVLTDRISSTESNIKVLEARLVAAVQSIQQLRHEITLGRIERTKSNETAAERIVAGIRDEKELVVPESLKIAKPRMVNGNRKSGGGNRTRQMVLKRWGLWRIQYEQGYTTRQIASAWKCNRSSIDYAREHNWGAE
;
A
#
# COMPACT_ATOMS: atom_id res chain seq x y z
N MET A 1 50.08 23.10 -51.40
CA MET A 1 49.88 22.06 -50.37
C MET A 1 49.83 22.61 -48.95
N ALA A 2 50.71 23.54 -48.55
CA ALA A 2 50.70 24.12 -47.20
C ALA A 2 49.36 24.77 -46.80
N GLN A 3 48.79 25.62 -47.67
CA GLN A 3 47.52 26.32 -47.40
C GLN A 3 46.35 25.37 -47.07
N VAL A 4 46.21 24.28 -47.83
CA VAL A 4 45.15 23.29 -47.65
C VAL A 4 45.25 22.56 -46.31
N LEU A 5 46.47 22.32 -45.81
CA LEU A 5 46.68 21.73 -44.49
C LEU A 5 46.30 22.71 -43.38
N THR A 6 46.64 23.99 -43.53
CA THR A 6 46.28 25.05 -42.57
C THR A 6 44.78 25.21 -42.46
N ASP A 7 44.06 25.24 -43.59
CA ASP A 7 42.60 25.38 -43.61
C ASP A 7 41.90 24.17 -42.96
N ARG A 8 42.42 22.96 -43.20
CA ARG A 8 41.90 21.73 -42.56
C ARG A 8 42.14 21.72 -41.05
N ILE A 9 43.33 22.11 -40.60
CA ILE A 9 43.66 22.22 -39.17
C ILE A 9 42.71 23.22 -38.50
N SER A 10 42.54 24.41 -39.10
CA SER A 10 41.64 25.44 -38.57
C SER A 10 40.18 24.96 -38.49
N SER A 11 39.70 24.25 -39.51
CA SER A 11 38.36 23.65 -39.52
C SER A 11 38.21 22.59 -38.43
N THR A 12 39.21 21.72 -38.23
CA THR A 12 39.18 20.71 -37.16
C THR A 12 39.18 21.33 -35.78
N GLU A 13 39.99 22.37 -35.54
CA GLU A 13 40.01 23.10 -34.27
C GLU A 13 38.67 23.79 -33.97
N SER A 14 38.04 24.37 -35.00
CA SER A 14 36.69 24.94 -34.88
C SER A 14 35.65 23.88 -34.51
N ASN A 15 35.69 22.73 -35.17
CA ASN A 15 34.78 21.62 -34.88
C ASN A 15 34.97 21.07 -33.46
N ILE A 16 36.22 20.97 -32.98
CA ILE A 16 36.52 20.54 -31.61
C ILE A 16 35.87 21.51 -30.61
N LYS A 17 36.03 22.83 -30.79
CA LYS A 17 35.41 23.83 -29.92
C LYS A 17 33.89 23.73 -29.89
N VAL A 18 33.26 23.47 -31.04
CA VAL A 18 31.80 23.28 -31.12
C VAL A 18 31.35 22.01 -30.37
N LEU A 19 32.10 20.92 -30.49
CA LEU A 19 31.80 19.66 -29.79
C LEU A 19 31.98 19.80 -28.27
N GLU A 20 33.02 20.49 -27.81
CA GLU A 20 33.25 20.80 -26.40
C GLU A 20 32.09 21.63 -25.82
N ALA A 21 31.65 22.66 -26.54
CA ALA A 21 30.51 23.48 -26.11
C ALA A 21 29.21 22.66 -26.01
N ARG A 22 28.97 21.76 -26.97
CA ARG A 22 27.81 20.84 -26.93
C ARG A 22 27.89 19.85 -25.78
N LEU A 23 29.09 19.33 -25.49
CA LEU A 23 29.29 18.41 -24.37
C LEU A 23 28.99 19.09 -23.03
N VAL A 24 29.47 20.32 -22.83
CA VAL A 24 29.19 21.10 -21.62
C VAL A 24 27.68 21.33 -21.46
N ALA A 25 27.00 21.73 -22.53
CA ALA A 25 25.54 21.93 -22.50
C ALA A 25 24.78 20.63 -22.18
N ALA A 26 25.21 19.50 -22.74
CA ALA A 26 24.61 18.19 -22.47
C ALA A 26 24.81 17.77 -21.00
N VAL A 27 26.00 18.00 -20.43
CA VAL A 27 26.29 17.72 -19.01
C VAL A 27 25.41 18.57 -18.09
N GLN A 28 25.23 19.86 -18.40
CA GLN A 28 24.34 20.74 -17.63
C GLN A 28 22.89 20.27 -17.69
N SER A 29 22.40 19.86 -18.86
CA SER A 29 21.06 19.30 -19.03
C SER A 29 20.86 18.02 -18.21
N ILE A 30 21.84 17.11 -18.21
CA ILE A 30 21.78 15.88 -17.39
C ILE A 30 21.73 16.20 -15.89
N GLN A 31 22.47 17.22 -15.44
CA GLN A 31 22.45 17.66 -14.04
C GLN A 31 21.07 18.22 -13.65
N GLN A 32 20.44 19.00 -14.52
CA GLN A 32 19.08 19.51 -14.30
C GLN A 32 18.06 18.38 -14.20
N LEU A 33 18.07 17.43 -15.13
CA LEU A 33 17.18 16.27 -15.12
C LEU A 33 17.34 15.43 -13.84
N ARG A 34 18.58 15.25 -13.35
CA ARG A 34 18.84 14.55 -12.09
C ARG A 34 18.25 15.28 -10.88
N HIS A 35 18.30 16.61 -10.89
CA HIS A 35 17.70 17.43 -9.83
C HIS A 35 16.17 17.27 -9.81
N GLU A 36 15.52 17.39 -10.98
CA GLU A 36 14.07 17.20 -11.14
C GLU A 36 13.60 15.81 -10.70
N ILE A 37 14.33 14.75 -11.07
CA ILE A 37 14.02 13.38 -10.64
C ILE A 37 14.09 13.25 -9.12
N THR A 38 15.10 13.88 -8.49
CA THR A 38 15.27 13.85 -7.03
C THR A 38 14.12 14.57 -6.33
N LEU A 39 13.76 15.77 -6.79
CA LEU A 39 12.62 16.52 -6.27
C LEU A 39 11.31 15.74 -6.41
N GLY A 40 11.05 15.19 -7.61
CA GLY A 40 9.85 14.40 -7.85
C GLY A 40 9.75 13.13 -6.99
N ARG A 41 10.89 12.53 -6.59
CA ARG A 41 10.89 11.42 -5.62
C ARG A 41 10.50 11.89 -4.22
N ILE A 42 11.06 13.00 -3.76
CA ILE A 42 10.77 13.60 -2.44
C ILE A 42 9.30 14.01 -2.36
N GLU A 43 8.73 14.58 -3.42
CA GLU A 43 7.31 14.94 -3.46
C GLU A 43 6.40 13.72 -3.38
N ARG A 44 6.72 12.64 -4.11
CA ARG A 44 5.94 11.39 -4.04
C ARG A 44 5.99 10.76 -2.66
N THR A 45 7.15 10.76 -1.98
CA THR A 45 7.23 10.21 -0.62
C THR A 45 6.37 11.03 0.34
N LYS A 46 6.45 12.36 0.30
CA LYS A 46 5.60 13.24 1.11
C LYS A 46 4.11 13.08 0.81
N SER A 47 3.74 12.95 -0.47
CA SER A 47 2.36 12.71 -0.87
C SER A 47 1.85 11.35 -0.38
N ASN A 48 2.69 10.31 -0.39
CA ASN A 48 2.34 8.99 0.11
C ASN A 48 2.21 8.99 1.63
N GLU A 49 3.09 9.70 2.34
CA GLU A 49 3.05 9.87 3.80
C GLU A 49 1.76 10.59 4.22
N THR A 50 1.46 11.74 3.61
CA THR A 50 0.22 12.49 3.90
C THR A 50 -1.05 11.71 3.54
N ALA A 51 -1.04 10.92 2.47
CA ALA A 51 -2.14 10.01 2.15
C ALA A 51 -2.28 8.90 3.21
N ALA A 52 -1.17 8.32 3.66
CA ALA A 52 -1.16 7.34 4.74
C ALA A 52 -1.67 7.94 6.06
N GLU A 53 -1.26 9.16 6.40
CA GLU A 53 -1.74 9.89 7.58
C GLU A 53 -3.24 10.21 7.51
N ARG A 54 -3.75 10.63 6.35
CA ARG A 54 -5.20 10.83 6.16
C ARG A 54 -5.99 9.53 6.26
N ILE A 55 -5.44 8.43 5.77
CA ILE A 55 -6.00 7.09 5.97
C ILE A 55 -6.02 6.77 7.47
N VAL A 56 -4.92 6.97 8.18
CA VAL A 56 -4.80 6.74 9.63
C VAL A 56 -5.76 7.64 10.43
N ALA A 57 -5.95 8.91 10.05
CA ALA A 57 -6.88 9.83 10.70
C ALA A 57 -8.37 9.48 10.46
N GLY A 58 -8.69 8.79 9.36
CA GLY A 58 -10.05 8.28 9.07
C GLY A 58 -10.33 6.89 9.67
N ILE A 59 -9.31 6.22 10.19
CA ILE A 59 -9.40 4.89 10.81
C ILE A 59 -9.88 5.09 12.25
N ARG A 60 -11.19 4.91 12.48
CA ARG A 60 -11.78 4.74 13.82
C ARG A 60 -10.99 3.69 14.61
N ASP A 61 -10.71 3.93 15.88
CA ASP A 61 -9.81 3.07 16.64
C ASP A 61 -10.39 1.65 16.80
N GLU A 62 -9.57 0.60 16.63
CA GLU A 62 -10.03 -0.81 16.71
C GLU A 62 -10.64 -1.14 18.09
N LYS A 63 -10.23 -0.40 19.12
CA LYS A 63 -10.70 -0.53 20.51
C LYS A 63 -12.14 -0.08 20.71
N GLU A 64 -12.68 0.69 19.79
CA GLU A 64 -14.08 1.17 19.85
C GLU A 64 -15.06 0.15 19.26
N LEU A 65 -14.57 -0.89 18.57
CA LEU A 65 -15.42 -1.95 18.04
C LEU A 65 -16.04 -2.76 19.17
N VAL A 66 -17.36 -2.66 19.31
CA VAL A 66 -18.13 -3.49 20.22
C VAL A 66 -18.15 -4.93 19.70
N VAL A 67 -17.43 -5.82 20.40
CA VAL A 67 -17.36 -7.26 20.07
C VAL A 67 -17.95 -8.08 21.22
N PRO A 68 -19.17 -8.62 21.06
CA PRO A 68 -19.78 -9.50 22.07
C PRO A 68 -18.93 -10.74 22.33
N GLU A 69 -18.56 -11.00 23.59
CA GLU A 69 -17.73 -12.16 23.97
C GLU A 69 -18.38 -13.49 23.56
N SER A 70 -19.71 -13.57 23.65
CA SER A 70 -20.50 -14.74 23.24
C SER A 70 -20.45 -15.05 21.75
N LEU A 71 -20.00 -14.12 20.89
CA LEU A 71 -19.89 -14.32 19.44
C LEU A 71 -18.44 -14.44 18.97
N LYS A 72 -17.45 -14.23 19.86
CA LYS A 72 -16.04 -14.40 19.53
C LYS A 72 -15.77 -15.85 19.12
N ILE A 73 -14.85 -15.99 18.16
CA ILE A 73 -14.42 -17.30 17.69
C ILE A 73 -13.52 -17.90 18.77
N ALA A 74 -13.97 -19.00 19.37
CA ALA A 74 -13.21 -19.70 20.39
C ALA A 74 -11.86 -20.18 19.84
N LYS A 75 -10.79 -19.94 20.59
CA LYS A 75 -9.45 -20.38 20.23
C LYS A 75 -9.38 -21.91 20.23
N PRO A 76 -8.69 -22.54 19.25
CA PRO A 76 -8.45 -23.98 19.30
C PRO A 76 -7.64 -24.34 20.54
N ARG A 77 -7.95 -25.50 21.15
CA ARG A 77 -7.29 -26.00 22.36
C ARG A 77 -6.65 -27.35 22.08
N MET A 78 -5.47 -27.61 22.66
CA MET A 78 -4.93 -28.97 22.67
C MET A 78 -5.65 -29.80 23.74
N VAL A 79 -6.11 -30.98 23.35
CA VAL A 79 -6.68 -31.99 24.26
C VAL A 79 -6.05 -33.33 23.89
N ASN A 80 -5.33 -33.93 24.84
CA ASN A 80 -4.64 -35.22 24.67
C ASN A 80 -3.72 -35.27 23.43
N GLY A 81 -2.85 -34.26 23.26
CA GLY A 81 -1.93 -34.17 22.12
C GLY A 81 -2.57 -33.77 20.78
N ASN A 82 -3.90 -33.82 20.67
CA ASN A 82 -4.63 -33.46 19.46
C ASN A 82 -5.16 -32.02 19.54
N ARG A 83 -5.04 -31.28 18.44
CA ARG A 83 -5.59 -29.93 18.32
C ARG A 83 -7.11 -30.03 18.11
N LYS A 84 -7.88 -29.86 19.19
CA LYS A 84 -9.33 -29.77 19.08
C LYS A 84 -9.73 -28.33 18.75
N SER A 85 -10.74 -28.21 17.91
CA SER A 85 -11.47 -26.95 17.81
C SER A 85 -11.92 -26.53 19.22
N GLY A 86 -11.85 -25.22 19.53
CA GLY A 86 -12.28 -24.70 20.83
C GLY A 86 -13.72 -25.02 21.20
N GLY A 87 -14.53 -25.51 20.23
CA GLY A 87 -15.94 -25.78 20.43
C GLY A 87 -16.75 -24.49 20.57
N GLY A 88 -18.05 -24.56 20.23
CA GLY A 88 -18.98 -23.43 20.40
C GLY A 88 -18.95 -22.37 19.30
N ASN A 89 -20.07 -21.66 19.13
CA ASN A 89 -20.25 -20.48 18.27
C ASN A 89 -20.02 -20.66 16.76
N ARG A 90 -20.26 -21.87 16.25
CA ARG A 90 -20.19 -22.20 14.81
C ARG A 90 -21.52 -22.63 14.19
N THR A 91 -22.61 -22.61 14.97
CA THR A 91 -23.94 -22.87 14.41
C THR A 91 -24.27 -21.80 13.36
N ARG A 92 -25.04 -22.16 12.32
CA ARG A 92 -25.45 -21.22 11.25
C ARG A 92 -26.00 -19.92 11.83
N GLN A 93 -26.85 -20.03 12.85
CA GLN A 93 -27.42 -18.87 13.56
C GLN A 93 -26.36 -17.95 14.18
N MET A 94 -25.32 -18.49 14.82
CA MET A 94 -24.25 -17.69 15.41
C MET A 94 -23.35 -17.04 14.36
N VAL A 95 -23.12 -17.75 13.24
CA VAL A 95 -22.38 -17.21 12.09
C VAL A 95 -23.15 -16.03 11.48
N LEU A 96 -24.46 -16.16 11.25
CA LEU A 96 -25.29 -15.09 10.71
C LEU A 96 -25.34 -13.87 11.65
N LYS A 97 -25.47 -14.08 12.96
CA LYS A 97 -25.39 -12.99 13.95
C LYS A 97 -24.05 -12.26 13.88
N ARG A 98 -22.95 -13.00 13.74
CA ARG A 98 -21.61 -12.42 13.58
C ARG A 98 -21.48 -11.62 12.28
N TRP A 99 -21.98 -12.18 11.19
CA TRP A 99 -21.94 -11.54 9.86
C TRP A 99 -22.76 -10.25 9.84
N GLY A 100 -23.92 -10.21 10.50
CA GLY A 100 -24.70 -8.98 10.66
C GLY A 100 -23.94 -7.88 11.41
N LEU A 101 -23.21 -8.22 12.47
CA LEU A 101 -22.38 -7.24 13.18
C LEU A 101 -21.18 -6.77 12.36
N TRP A 102 -20.52 -7.69 11.64
CA TRP A 102 -19.44 -7.32 10.72
C TRP A 102 -19.93 -6.39 9.62
N ARG A 103 -21.12 -6.62 9.08
CA ARG A 103 -21.75 -5.73 8.10
C ARG A 103 -21.92 -4.32 8.64
N ILE A 104 -22.55 -4.18 9.82
CA ILE A 104 -22.78 -2.88 10.45
C ILE A 104 -21.45 -2.16 10.71
N GLN A 105 -20.44 -2.87 11.21
CA GLN A 105 -19.10 -2.32 11.44
C GLN A 105 -18.43 -1.87 10.13
N TYR A 106 -18.60 -2.65 9.06
CA TYR A 106 -18.09 -2.27 7.76
C TYR A 106 -18.80 -1.03 7.20
N GLU A 107 -20.13 -0.95 7.32
CA GLU A 107 -20.95 0.21 6.94
C GLU A 107 -20.61 1.46 7.77
N GLN A 108 -20.17 1.30 9.02
CA GLN A 108 -19.67 2.38 9.87
C GLN A 108 -18.29 2.92 9.46
N GLY A 109 -17.66 2.33 8.44
CA GLY A 109 -16.38 2.77 7.89
C GLY A 109 -15.16 2.02 8.44
N TYR A 110 -15.34 0.98 9.26
CA TYR A 110 -14.22 0.14 9.69
C TYR A 110 -13.74 -0.76 8.55
N THR A 111 -12.43 -0.88 8.40
CA THR A 111 -11.83 -1.78 7.41
C THR A 111 -11.97 -3.25 7.84
N THR A 112 -11.95 -4.19 6.88
CA THR A 112 -12.03 -5.63 7.21
C THR A 112 -10.85 -6.10 8.08
N ARG A 113 -9.69 -5.45 7.98
CA ARG A 113 -8.53 -5.70 8.85
C ARG A 113 -8.82 -5.34 10.30
N GLN A 114 -9.41 -4.18 10.56
CA GLN A 114 -9.74 -3.70 11.90
C GLN A 114 -10.79 -4.60 12.56
N ILE A 115 -11.82 -4.96 11.79
CA ILE A 115 -12.84 -5.89 12.25
C ILE A 115 -12.19 -7.24 12.56
N ALA A 116 -11.33 -7.77 11.68
CA ALA A 116 -10.65 -9.05 11.93
C ALA A 116 -9.79 -9.04 13.20
N SER A 117 -9.05 -7.95 13.41
CA SER A 117 -8.22 -7.72 14.59
C SER A 117 -9.06 -7.72 15.87
N ALA A 118 -10.11 -6.89 15.93
CA ALA A 118 -11.00 -6.79 17.09
C ALA A 118 -11.71 -8.12 17.41
N TRP A 119 -12.15 -8.86 16.38
CA TRP A 119 -12.82 -10.14 16.51
C TRP A 119 -11.87 -11.33 16.70
N LYS A 120 -10.55 -11.11 16.63
CA LYS A 120 -9.51 -12.15 16.66
C LYS A 120 -9.78 -13.27 15.66
N CYS A 121 -10.24 -12.92 14.47
CA CYS A 121 -10.52 -13.84 13.38
C CYS A 121 -9.63 -13.57 12.17
N ASN A 122 -9.65 -14.47 11.19
CA ASN A 122 -8.94 -14.26 9.95
C ASN A 122 -9.70 -13.25 9.09
N ARG A 123 -8.98 -12.30 8.48
CA ARG A 123 -9.54 -11.34 7.53
C ARG A 123 -10.34 -12.02 6.42
N SER A 124 -9.83 -13.14 5.90
CA SER A 124 -10.51 -13.94 4.86
C SER A 124 -11.91 -14.42 5.27
N SER A 125 -12.18 -14.63 6.56
CA SER A 125 -13.52 -14.99 7.03
C SER A 125 -14.53 -13.85 6.87
N ILE A 126 -14.06 -12.60 7.00
CA ILE A 126 -14.88 -11.40 6.81
C ILE A 126 -15.06 -11.11 5.32
N ASP A 127 -13.98 -11.23 4.54
CA ASP A 127 -14.03 -11.06 3.08
C ASP A 127 -15.01 -12.07 2.46
N TYR A 128 -14.96 -13.35 2.88
CA TYR A 128 -15.93 -14.38 2.48
C TYR A 128 -17.37 -14.02 2.86
N ALA A 129 -17.59 -13.51 4.08
CA ALA A 129 -18.92 -13.06 4.52
C ALA A 129 -19.46 -11.93 3.62
N ARG A 130 -18.59 -10.99 3.24
CA ARG A 130 -18.94 -9.86 2.36
C ARG A 130 -19.27 -10.33 0.94
N GLU A 131 -18.49 -11.25 0.39
CA GLU A 131 -18.73 -11.86 -0.93
C GLU A 131 -20.07 -12.60 -0.98
N HIS A 132 -20.54 -13.11 0.17
CA HIS A 132 -21.82 -13.81 0.31
C HIS A 132 -22.91 -12.91 0.94
N ASN A 133 -22.83 -11.59 0.71
CA ASN A 133 -23.83 -10.60 1.15
C ASN A 133 -24.21 -10.71 2.64
N TRP A 134 -23.24 -11.06 3.50
CA TRP A 134 -23.42 -11.22 4.93
C TRP A 134 -24.48 -12.26 5.30
N GLY A 135 -24.74 -13.22 4.41
CA GLY A 135 -25.69 -14.30 4.62
C GLY A 135 -27.15 -13.86 4.52
N ALA A 136 -27.41 -12.71 3.87
CA ALA A 136 -28.71 -12.40 3.33
C ALA A 136 -28.97 -13.33 2.13
N GLU A 137 -29.82 -14.34 2.33
CA GLU A 137 -30.52 -15.04 1.25
C GLU A 137 -31.60 -14.14 0.66
#